data_AF-A0A067DHX0-F1
#
_entry.id   AF-A0A067DHX0-F1
#
_cell.length_a   1.000
_cell.length_b   1.000
_cell.length_c   1.000
_cell.angle_alpha   90.00
_cell.angle_beta   90.00
_cell.angle_gamma   90.00
#
_symmetry.space_group_name_H-M   'P 1'
#
loop_
_entity.id
_entity.type
_entity.pdbx_description
1 polymer ?
#
loop_
_entity_poly.entity_id
_entity_poly.type
_entity_poly.pdbx_seq_one_letter_code
_entity_poly.pdbx_strand_id
1 'polypeptide(L)'
;MRFCKFNMPKIDTVFIVENESGEEYKINYISQRTALSGGWKAFSDANQLYEGDVLVFHLVEPTRFKAYIVRANGFGNVNADAKPLNSVPMDDELEVAPKDHSEKRVKKNKRAKRVKPPPGFHRDNNQSNSLMLLETNNGHVEDQFNNDTEDLGPNKVLPHSESSNFKEMKSIDDFTILVDGLAIDHELSDQHRSKYYDLCCSQNSFLHDHLLKSINCKLAAEIITQTVNIAEAIRACNLSTSRADYEIWDKTLKGFELLGMNVGFLRARLNRLMSLAFESEESEVSKRLREVSAEQARAEEEMRSLELKLLRLKETMGRLDSELESLKVKAEKHELKFQEEANAPW
;
A
#
# COMPACT_ATOMS: atom_id res chain seq x y z
N MET A 1 -18.11 -8.65 8.12
CA MET A 1 -16.62 -8.51 8.17
C MET A 1 -15.94 -9.83 8.54
N ARG A 2 -14.63 -10.01 8.32
CA ARG A 2 -13.89 -11.20 8.86
C ARG A 2 -13.77 -11.14 10.38
N PHE A 3 -13.36 -10.00 10.94
CA PHE A 3 -13.23 -9.75 12.39
C PHE A 3 -14.45 -10.25 13.18
N CYS A 4 -15.65 -9.79 12.82
CA CYS A 4 -16.87 -10.18 13.52
C CYS A 4 -17.19 -11.68 13.47
N LYS A 5 -16.72 -12.43 12.47
CA LYS A 5 -16.97 -13.89 12.38
C LYS A 5 -16.14 -14.71 13.36
N PHE A 6 -14.99 -14.18 13.79
CA PHE A 6 -14.07 -14.87 14.71
C PHE A 6 -14.20 -14.34 16.15
N ASN A 7 -14.43 -13.04 16.32
CA ASN A 7 -14.30 -12.37 17.62
C ASN A 7 -15.63 -11.95 18.27
N MET A 8 -16.78 -12.14 17.60
CA MET A 8 -18.10 -11.77 18.15
C MET A 8 -18.94 -13.00 18.49
N PRO A 9 -19.89 -12.90 19.42
CA PRO A 9 -20.90 -13.93 19.65
C PRO A 9 -21.64 -14.32 18.37
N LYS A 10 -21.95 -15.61 18.24
CA LYS A 10 -22.72 -16.17 17.11
C LYS A 10 -24.24 -16.02 17.28
N ILE A 11 -24.68 -15.59 18.46
CA ILE A 11 -26.08 -15.32 18.80
C ILE A 11 -26.29 -13.82 18.99
N ASP A 12 -27.51 -13.35 18.76
CA ASP A 12 -27.87 -11.95 19.03
C ASP A 12 -27.65 -11.66 20.52
N THR A 13 -26.91 -10.58 20.82
CA THR A 13 -26.34 -10.32 22.15
C THR A 13 -26.40 -8.82 22.45
N VAL A 14 -26.59 -8.44 23.71
CA VAL A 14 -26.46 -7.04 24.14
C VAL A 14 -24.99 -6.78 24.45
N PHE A 15 -24.39 -5.81 23.75
CA PHE A 15 -23.09 -5.28 24.09
C PHE A 15 -23.19 -4.08 25.02
N ILE A 16 -22.20 -3.92 25.88
CA ILE A 16 -21.96 -2.71 26.66
C ILE A 16 -20.86 -1.93 25.92
N VAL A 17 -21.15 -0.70 25.53
CA VAL A 17 -20.20 0.20 24.87
C VAL A 17 -19.92 1.37 25.80
N GLU A 18 -18.71 1.45 26.32
CA GLU A 18 -18.19 2.57 27.10
C GLU A 18 -17.64 3.65 26.17
N ASN A 19 -18.05 4.91 26.33
CA ASN A 19 -17.49 6.04 25.57
C ASN A 19 -16.20 6.59 26.23
N GLU A 20 -15.63 7.63 25.63
CA GLU A 20 -14.40 8.29 26.13
C GLU A 20 -14.60 8.96 27.50
N SER A 21 -15.83 9.33 27.86
CA SER A 21 -16.21 9.90 29.16
C SER A 21 -16.47 8.84 30.24
N GLY A 22 -16.39 7.54 29.90
CA GLY A 22 -16.68 6.44 30.82
C GLY A 22 -18.17 6.09 30.95
N GLU A 23 -19.05 6.66 30.13
CA GLU A 23 -20.49 6.37 30.14
C GLU A 23 -20.78 5.07 29.37
N GLU A 24 -21.61 4.20 29.95
CA GLU A 24 -21.99 2.91 29.35
C GLU A 24 -23.32 2.96 28.59
N TYR A 25 -23.32 2.42 27.38
CA TYR A 25 -24.49 2.30 26.52
C TYR A 25 -24.75 0.83 26.16
N LYS A 26 -25.98 0.37 26.37
CA LYS A 26 -26.42 -0.99 25.98
C LYS A 26 -26.87 -0.98 24.52
N ILE A 27 -26.20 -1.78 23.68
CA ILE A 27 -26.44 -1.82 22.23
C ILE A 27 -26.67 -3.26 21.77
N ASN A 28 -27.77 -3.51 21.07
CA ASN A 28 -28.12 -4.84 20.57
C ASN A 28 -27.31 -5.17 19.30
N TYR A 29 -26.48 -6.20 19.38
CA TYR A 29 -25.74 -6.77 18.24
C TYR A 29 -26.53 -7.91 17.58
N ILE A 30 -26.76 -7.79 16.28
CA ILE A 30 -27.41 -8.79 15.43
C ILE A 30 -26.31 -9.63 14.76
N SER A 31 -26.16 -10.89 15.16
CA SER A 31 -25.04 -11.74 14.75
C SER A 31 -25.09 -12.07 13.26
N GLN A 32 -26.27 -12.38 12.72
CA GLN A 32 -26.46 -12.71 11.30
C GLN A 32 -26.07 -11.57 10.35
N ARG A 33 -26.31 -10.32 10.77
CA ARG A 33 -26.05 -9.12 9.96
C ARG A 33 -24.71 -8.47 10.31
N THR A 34 -24.03 -8.92 11.36
CA THR A 34 -22.85 -8.26 11.95
C THR A 34 -23.09 -6.76 12.19
N ALA A 35 -24.25 -6.42 12.76
CA ALA A 35 -24.76 -5.05 12.84
C ALA A 35 -25.18 -4.66 14.25
N LEU A 36 -24.97 -3.40 14.62
CA LEU A 36 -25.52 -2.78 15.83
C LEU A 36 -26.93 -2.24 15.53
N SER A 37 -27.85 -2.30 16.50
CA SER A 37 -29.27 -2.02 16.28
C SER A 37 -29.90 -1.21 17.43
N GLY A 38 -30.77 -1.81 18.25
CA GLY A 38 -31.36 -1.15 19.43
C GLY A 38 -30.27 -0.56 20.32
N GLY A 39 -30.48 0.66 20.82
CA GLY A 39 -29.47 1.43 21.58
C GLY A 39 -28.46 2.22 20.73
N TRP A 40 -28.24 1.87 19.46
CA TRP A 40 -27.28 2.57 18.58
C TRP A 40 -27.61 4.06 18.41
N LYS A 41 -28.89 4.40 18.22
CA LYS A 41 -29.33 5.80 18.11
C LYS A 41 -29.06 6.58 19.39
N ALA A 42 -29.33 6.01 20.56
CA ALA A 42 -29.08 6.68 21.84
C ALA A 42 -27.58 6.94 22.07
N PHE A 43 -26.72 5.97 21.74
CA PHE A 43 -25.27 6.16 21.74
C PHE A 43 -24.83 7.27 20.76
N SER A 44 -25.38 7.26 19.55
CA SER A 44 -25.03 8.23 18.49
C SER A 44 -25.44 9.66 18.85
N ASP A 45 -26.67 9.83 19.35
CA ASP A 45 -27.21 11.14 19.74
C ASP A 45 -26.45 11.70 20.96
N ALA A 46 -26.18 10.87 21.97
CA ALA A 46 -25.47 11.29 23.19
C ALA A 46 -24.00 11.66 22.91
N ASN A 47 -23.33 10.92 22.04
CA ASN A 47 -21.94 11.20 21.63
C ASN A 47 -21.87 12.18 20.44
N GLN A 48 -22.99 12.77 20.01
CA GLN A 48 -23.06 13.75 18.91
C GLN A 48 -22.34 13.28 17.65
N LEU A 49 -22.56 12.03 17.21
CA LEU A 49 -21.87 11.47 16.05
C LEU A 49 -22.42 12.04 14.74
N TYR A 50 -21.52 12.46 13.85
CA TYR A 50 -21.85 12.97 12.52
C TYR A 50 -21.31 12.06 11.42
N GLU A 51 -21.86 12.18 10.21
CA GLU A 51 -21.33 11.47 9.04
C GLU A 51 -19.88 11.91 8.77
N GLY A 52 -18.97 10.93 8.68
CA GLY A 52 -17.53 11.15 8.56
C GLY A 52 -16.75 10.92 9.86
N ASP A 53 -17.39 10.92 11.04
CA ASP A 53 -16.74 10.52 12.29
C ASP A 53 -16.36 9.02 12.24
N VAL A 54 -15.19 8.68 12.78
CA VAL A 54 -14.67 7.30 12.79
C VAL A 54 -14.67 6.76 14.22
N LEU A 55 -15.29 5.60 14.40
CA LEU A 55 -15.35 4.88 15.65
C LEU A 55 -14.33 3.73 15.68
N VAL A 56 -13.52 3.67 16.73
CA VAL A 56 -12.64 2.54 17.00
C VAL A 56 -13.14 1.80 18.23
N PHE A 57 -13.58 0.55 18.03
CA PHE A 57 -14.09 -0.32 19.07
C PHE A 57 -12.98 -1.26 19.57
N HIS A 58 -12.52 -1.05 20.80
CA HIS A 58 -11.62 -1.97 21.51
C HIS A 58 -12.46 -2.97 22.30
N LEU A 59 -12.37 -4.26 21.93
CA LEU A 59 -12.98 -5.37 22.66
C LEU A 59 -12.22 -5.59 23.98
N VAL A 60 -12.84 -5.21 25.10
CA VAL A 60 -12.25 -5.36 26.44
C VAL A 60 -12.66 -6.70 27.06
N GLU A 61 -13.90 -7.12 26.83
CA GLU A 61 -14.47 -8.41 27.25
C GLU A 61 -15.37 -8.96 26.13
N PRO A 62 -15.77 -10.24 26.11
CA PRO A 62 -16.53 -10.83 25.00
C PRO A 62 -17.84 -10.11 24.59
N THR A 63 -18.39 -9.26 25.47
CA THR A 63 -19.57 -8.43 25.22
C THR A 63 -19.39 -6.97 25.66
N ARG A 64 -18.16 -6.51 25.93
CA ARG A 64 -17.86 -5.14 26.40
C ARG A 64 -16.82 -4.48 25.50
N PHE A 65 -17.15 -3.30 24.99
CA PHE A 65 -16.28 -2.48 24.15
C PHE A 65 -16.00 -1.13 24.82
N LYS A 66 -14.79 -0.60 24.61
CA LYS A 66 -14.52 0.83 24.71
C LYS A 66 -14.51 1.43 23.30
N ALA A 67 -15.24 2.51 23.11
CA ALA A 67 -15.36 3.21 21.82
C ALA A 67 -14.61 4.55 21.88
N TYR A 68 -13.67 4.72 20.96
CA TYR A 68 -12.94 5.97 20.73
C TYR A 68 -13.51 6.67 19.48
N ILE A 69 -13.60 8.00 19.51
CA ILE A 69 -14.31 8.78 18.50
C ILE A 69 -13.35 9.77 17.86
N VAL A 70 -12.84 9.42 16.68
CA VAL A 70 -12.06 10.34 15.84
C VAL A 70 -13.03 11.23 15.07
N ARG A 71 -13.03 12.53 15.38
CA ARG A 71 -13.90 13.51 14.73
C ARG A 71 -13.44 13.82 13.32
N ALA A 72 -14.36 13.89 12.36
CA ALA A 72 -14.07 14.27 10.97
C ALA A 72 -13.32 15.61 10.86
N ASN A 73 -13.60 16.54 11.77
CA ASN A 73 -13.05 17.89 11.80
C ASN A 73 -11.78 18.04 12.66
N GLY A 74 -11.08 16.95 13.00
CA GLY A 74 -9.83 16.98 13.80
C GLY A 74 -8.67 17.82 13.21
N PHE A 75 -8.77 18.24 11.94
CA PHE A 75 -7.86 19.17 11.27
C PHE A 75 -8.55 20.49 10.92
N GLY A 76 -9.15 21.18 11.91
CA GLY A 76 -9.88 22.42 11.70
C GLY A 76 -9.95 23.33 12.92
N ASN A 77 -9.24 24.46 12.83
CA ASN A 77 -9.29 25.70 13.64
C ASN A 77 -10.30 25.83 14.80
N VAL A 78 -9.80 26.42 15.89
CA VAL A 78 -10.58 27.10 16.93
C VAL A 78 -11.59 28.11 16.35
N ASN A 79 -12.71 28.28 17.06
CA ASN A 79 -13.90 29.09 16.76
C ASN A 79 -14.76 28.55 15.60
N ALA A 80 -16.06 28.29 15.77
CA ALA A 80 -17.00 29.19 16.42
C ALA A 80 -18.25 28.51 17.00
N ASP A 81 -18.76 29.06 18.10
CA ASP A 81 -20.15 28.87 18.54
C ASP A 81 -21.14 29.33 17.46
N ALA A 82 -21.99 28.42 17.00
CA ALA A 82 -23.22 28.76 16.30
C ALA A 82 -24.26 27.63 16.44
N LYS A 83 -24.98 27.63 17.56
CA LYS A 83 -26.28 26.96 17.65
C LYS A 83 -27.27 27.69 16.72
N PRO A 84 -28.11 26.96 15.97
CA PRO A 84 -29.51 27.35 15.95
C PRO A 84 -30.41 26.16 16.29
N LEU A 85 -31.26 26.33 17.32
CA LEU A 85 -32.51 25.58 17.35
C LEU A 85 -33.44 26.17 16.28
N ASN A 86 -34.15 25.32 15.55
CA ASN A 86 -35.61 25.27 15.63
C ASN A 86 -36.18 24.05 14.92
N SER A 87 -37.13 23.40 15.60
CA SER A 87 -37.89 22.25 15.12
C SER A 87 -39.31 22.66 14.77
N VAL A 88 -39.81 22.26 13.60
CA VAL A 88 -41.24 22.03 13.35
C VAL A 88 -41.37 20.80 12.43
N PRO A 89 -42.19 19.79 12.76
CA PRO A 89 -42.41 18.61 11.91
C PRO A 89 -43.59 18.78 10.95
N MET A 90 -43.53 18.17 9.77
CA MET A 90 -44.68 17.92 8.88
C MET A 90 -44.47 16.57 8.16
N ASP A 91 -45.22 15.57 8.64
CA ASP A 91 -45.97 14.49 7.98
C ASP A 91 -45.59 13.87 6.62
N ASP A 92 -45.92 12.58 6.51
CA ASP A 92 -45.91 11.76 5.30
C ASP A 92 -46.77 12.34 4.16
N GLU A 93 -46.29 12.25 2.91
CA GLU A 93 -47.03 11.51 1.87
C GLU A 93 -46.15 11.11 0.68
N LEU A 94 -46.50 9.97 0.07
CA LEU A 94 -45.87 9.41 -1.13
C LEU A 94 -46.47 10.02 -2.40
N GLU A 95 -45.71 10.05 -3.51
CA GLU A 95 -46.08 9.40 -4.79
C GLU A 95 -45.16 9.83 -5.97
N VAL A 96 -44.56 8.82 -6.61
CA VAL A 96 -44.50 8.59 -8.08
C VAL A 96 -43.74 9.57 -9.02
N ALA A 97 -42.81 8.96 -9.78
CA ALA A 97 -42.05 9.49 -10.94
C ALA A 97 -42.92 9.42 -12.26
N PRO A 98 -42.44 9.44 -13.54
CA PRO A 98 -41.06 9.43 -14.09
C PRO A 98 -40.83 10.29 -15.38
N LYS A 99 -39.73 9.99 -16.11
CA LYS A 99 -39.35 10.38 -17.51
C LYS A 99 -38.57 11.71 -17.67
N ASP A 100 -37.68 11.90 -18.66
CA ASP A 100 -37.18 11.01 -19.74
C ASP A 100 -35.72 11.32 -20.15
N HIS A 101 -35.16 10.49 -21.04
CA HIS A 101 -33.82 10.56 -21.62
C HIS A 101 -33.58 11.70 -22.63
N SER A 102 -32.32 12.15 -22.75
CA SER A 102 -31.50 12.24 -24.00
C SER A 102 -30.39 13.31 -23.87
N GLU A 103 -29.27 13.36 -24.59
CA GLU A 103 -28.37 12.42 -25.27
C GLU A 103 -27.15 13.24 -25.78
N LYS A 104 -25.93 12.70 -25.62
CA LYS A 104 -24.81 12.71 -26.60
C LYS A 104 -24.03 14.00 -27.00
N ARG A 105 -22.70 13.77 -27.15
CA ARG A 105 -21.75 14.23 -28.22
C ARG A 105 -21.13 15.65 -28.15
N VAL A 106 -19.89 15.94 -28.62
CA VAL A 106 -18.66 15.12 -28.87
C VAL A 106 -17.41 15.99 -29.26
N LYS A 107 -16.20 15.60 -28.80
CA LYS A 107 -14.83 15.76 -29.40
C LYS A 107 -14.13 17.13 -29.70
N LYS A 108 -12.88 17.20 -29.17
CA LYS A 108 -11.55 17.39 -29.85
C LYS A 108 -10.85 18.77 -29.93
N ASN A 109 -9.67 18.77 -29.30
CA ASN A 109 -8.33 19.16 -29.80
C ASN A 109 -8.03 20.57 -30.34
N LYS A 110 -6.97 21.18 -29.77
CA LYS A 110 -5.78 21.63 -30.54
C LYS A 110 -4.53 21.68 -29.65
N ARG A 111 -3.34 21.61 -30.27
CA ARG A 111 -2.04 21.36 -29.61
C ARG A 111 -0.98 22.36 -30.11
N ALA A 112 0.02 22.61 -29.26
CA ALA A 112 1.37 23.10 -29.55
C ALA A 112 1.62 24.58 -29.92
N LYS A 113 2.55 25.20 -29.16
CA LYS A 113 3.85 25.67 -29.69
C LYS A 113 4.94 25.54 -28.61
N ARG A 114 6.21 25.56 -29.04
CA ARG A 114 7.45 25.21 -28.29
C ARG A 114 8.57 26.19 -28.76
N VAL A 115 9.74 26.19 -28.10
CA VAL A 115 11.01 26.97 -28.32
C VAL A 115 11.22 28.06 -27.24
N LYS A 116 12.41 28.32 -26.67
CA LYS A 116 13.60 27.55 -26.18
C LYS A 116 14.54 28.54 -25.39
N PRO A 117 15.50 28.08 -24.55
CA PRO A 117 16.44 28.88 -23.71
C PRO A 117 17.85 28.97 -24.42
N PRO A 118 19.07 29.05 -23.81
CA PRO A 118 19.59 29.29 -22.43
C PRO A 118 20.33 30.68 -22.36
N PRO A 119 21.50 30.98 -21.72
CA PRO A 119 22.52 30.21 -20.91
C PRO A 119 22.05 29.62 -19.57
N GLY A 120 22.85 29.00 -18.67
CA GLY A 120 24.33 28.87 -18.53
C GLY A 120 24.95 29.96 -17.62
N PHE A 121 25.98 29.77 -16.78
CA PHE A 121 26.88 28.66 -16.40
C PHE A 121 27.10 28.75 -14.85
N HIS A 122 27.82 27.91 -14.08
CA HIS A 122 28.82 26.83 -14.24
C HIS A 122 28.28 25.49 -13.61
N ARG A 123 28.95 24.32 -13.48
CA ARG A 123 30.35 23.81 -13.36
C ARG A 123 31.00 23.94 -11.96
N ASP A 124 31.58 22.91 -11.34
CA ASP A 124 32.15 21.65 -11.88
C ASP A 124 31.78 20.36 -11.09
N ASN A 125 32.23 19.22 -11.63
CA ASN A 125 31.92 17.84 -11.23
C ASN A 125 33.19 17.05 -10.87
N ASN A 126 33.08 16.10 -9.92
CA ASN A 126 33.80 14.81 -9.80
C ASN A 126 33.91 14.43 -8.30
N GLN A 127 33.40 13.29 -7.80
CA GLN A 127 33.61 11.85 -8.09
C GLN A 127 34.67 11.17 -7.20
N SER A 128 34.18 10.14 -6.49
CA SER A 128 34.84 8.84 -6.24
C SER A 128 35.64 8.57 -4.95
N ASN A 129 35.02 7.71 -4.13
CA ASN A 129 35.56 6.44 -3.59
C ASN A 129 36.54 6.38 -2.39
N SER A 130 36.05 5.70 -1.33
CA SER A 130 36.64 4.47 -0.77
C SER A 130 37.72 4.51 0.35
N LEU A 131 37.26 4.23 1.59
CA LEU A 131 37.64 3.06 2.44
C LEU A 131 38.99 3.04 3.25
N MET A 132 38.85 2.59 4.51
CA MET A 132 39.83 2.05 5.49
C MET A 132 40.73 2.96 6.36
N LEU A 133 40.54 2.77 7.68
CA LEU A 133 41.53 2.47 8.74
C LEU A 133 42.76 3.40 8.99
N LEU A 134 42.84 3.94 10.22
CA LEU A 134 43.78 3.44 11.26
C LEU A 134 43.58 4.15 12.61
N GLU A 135 43.85 3.42 13.69
CA GLU A 135 43.91 3.92 15.07
C GLU A 135 45.24 4.67 15.32
N THR A 136 45.28 5.63 16.26
CA THR A 136 45.94 5.45 17.58
C THR A 136 46.09 6.75 18.40
N ASN A 137 45.79 6.58 19.69
CA ASN A 137 46.52 7.12 20.87
C ASN A 137 46.33 8.55 21.42
N ASN A 138 46.36 8.54 22.77
CA ASN A 138 46.53 9.62 23.75
C ASN A 138 45.38 10.65 23.86
N GLY A 139 44.62 10.75 24.95
CA GLY A 139 44.66 10.04 26.24
C GLY A 139 44.93 10.96 27.42
N HIS A 140 43.93 11.13 28.28
CA HIS A 140 44.17 11.46 29.69
C HIS A 140 43.12 10.78 30.58
N VAL A 141 43.60 10.34 31.73
CA VAL A 141 42.85 9.65 32.79
C VAL A 141 42.63 10.65 33.91
N GLU A 142 41.48 10.62 34.56
CA GLU A 142 41.43 10.85 36.01
C GLU A 142 40.21 10.13 36.60
N ASP A 143 40.48 9.11 37.41
CA ASP A 143 39.49 8.41 38.22
C ASP A 143 39.04 9.29 39.40
N GLN A 144 37.78 9.13 39.82
CA GLN A 144 37.52 8.93 41.24
C GLN A 144 36.18 8.24 41.52
N PHE A 145 36.26 7.21 42.36
CA PHE A 145 35.13 6.43 42.88
C PHE A 145 34.33 7.24 43.92
N ASN A 146 33.05 6.91 44.10
CA ASN A 146 32.57 6.32 45.36
C ASN A 146 31.16 5.72 45.19
N ASN A 147 30.90 4.67 45.98
CA ASN A 147 29.59 4.02 46.11
C ASN A 147 28.61 4.93 46.90
N ASP A 148 27.30 4.71 46.77
CA ASP A 148 26.56 3.95 47.79
C ASP A 148 25.09 3.72 47.40
N THR A 149 24.54 2.63 47.95
CA THR A 149 23.17 2.14 47.73
C THR A 149 22.19 2.86 48.67
N GLU A 150 21.09 3.41 48.14
CA GLU A 150 19.88 3.64 48.94
C GLU A 150 18.63 3.02 48.30
N ASP A 151 17.98 2.17 49.09
CA ASP A 151 16.67 1.55 48.87
C ASP A 151 15.56 2.51 49.31
N LEU A 152 14.68 2.93 48.39
CA LEU A 152 13.45 3.67 48.72
C LEU A 152 12.29 3.26 47.79
N GLY A 153 11.14 2.95 48.41
CA GLY A 153 10.05 2.20 47.80
C GLY A 153 9.05 2.96 46.89
N PRO A 154 7.96 2.29 46.48
CA PRO A 154 7.16 2.68 45.33
C PRO A 154 6.04 3.67 45.69
N ASN A 155 6.38 4.96 45.72
CA ASN A 155 5.40 6.04 45.46
C ASN A 155 6.13 7.37 45.23
N LYS A 156 6.52 7.63 43.98
CA LYS A 156 6.95 8.96 43.53
C LYS A 156 6.18 9.32 42.27
N VAL A 157 5.14 10.13 42.44
CA VAL A 157 4.44 10.79 41.33
C VAL A 157 5.49 11.65 40.61
N LEU A 158 5.70 11.38 39.31
CA LEU A 158 6.63 12.17 38.51
C LEU A 158 6.12 13.63 38.43
N PRO A 159 7.00 14.65 38.52
CA PRO A 159 6.60 16.02 38.24
C PRO A 159 6.01 16.13 36.84
N HIS A 160 5.04 17.04 36.63
CA HIS A 160 4.48 17.31 35.30
C HIS A 160 5.61 17.53 34.28
N SER A 161 5.77 16.57 33.37
CA SER A 161 6.81 16.62 32.35
C SER A 161 6.47 17.72 31.35
N GLU A 162 7.29 18.78 31.34
CA GLU A 162 7.44 19.59 30.14
C GLU A 162 7.87 18.66 28.99
N SER A 163 7.36 18.90 27.78
CA SER A 163 7.55 18.02 26.64
C SER A 163 9.04 17.86 26.29
N SER A 164 9.63 16.72 26.66
CA SER A 164 11.04 16.41 26.41
C SER A 164 11.38 16.53 24.93
N ASN A 165 12.35 17.40 24.60
CA ASN A 165 12.81 17.54 23.22
C ASN A 165 13.51 16.25 22.78
N PHE A 166 12.88 15.48 21.87
CA PHE A 166 13.41 14.21 21.34
C PHE A 166 14.88 14.29 20.88
N LYS A 167 15.34 15.47 20.44
CA LYS A 167 16.72 15.74 19.96
C LYS A 167 17.84 15.50 20.98
N GLU A 168 17.55 15.45 22.28
CA GLU A 168 18.58 15.24 23.31
C GLU A 168 18.76 13.75 23.68
N MET A 169 17.79 12.91 23.34
CA MET A 169 17.76 11.49 23.69
C MET A 169 18.61 10.68 22.69
N LYS A 170 19.78 10.18 23.14
CA LYS A 170 20.76 9.47 22.30
C LYS A 170 20.93 7.99 22.65
N SER A 171 20.57 7.57 23.88
CA SER A 171 20.55 6.17 24.26
C SER A 171 19.13 5.61 24.28
N ILE A 172 19.03 4.31 24.00
CA ILE A 172 17.82 3.51 24.24
C ILE A 172 17.50 3.38 25.74
N ASP A 173 18.51 3.52 26.62
CA ASP A 173 18.33 3.40 28.07
C ASP A 173 17.57 4.59 28.67
N ASP A 174 17.67 5.76 28.04
CA ASP A 174 16.92 6.97 28.41
C ASP A 174 15.51 7.00 27.78
N PHE A 175 15.21 6.09 26.85
CA PHE A 175 13.97 6.08 26.08
C PHE A 175 12.82 5.41 26.85
N THR A 176 11.94 6.26 27.39
CA THR A 176 10.69 5.87 28.06
C THR A 176 9.50 6.23 27.17
N ILE A 177 8.57 5.30 26.97
CA ILE A 177 7.35 5.51 26.17
C ILE A 177 6.22 5.95 27.10
N LEU A 178 5.83 7.22 27.01
CA LEU A 178 4.82 7.83 27.88
C LEU A 178 3.49 8.01 27.15
N VAL A 179 2.43 7.40 27.66
CA VAL A 179 1.05 7.58 27.17
C VAL A 179 0.20 8.09 28.31
N ASP A 180 -0.39 9.29 28.15
CA ASP A 180 -1.10 10.04 29.20
C ASP A 180 -0.31 10.17 30.52
N GLY A 181 1.02 10.28 30.41
CA GLY A 181 1.95 10.41 31.54
C GLY A 181 2.30 9.08 32.24
N LEU A 182 1.80 7.95 31.75
CA LEU A 182 2.13 6.61 32.24
C LEU A 182 3.17 5.94 31.33
N ALA A 183 4.22 5.37 31.94
CA ALA A 183 5.24 4.61 31.22
C ALA A 183 4.71 3.22 30.84
N ILE A 184 4.68 2.92 29.54
CA ILE A 184 4.12 1.67 29.00
C ILE A 184 5.19 0.69 28.51
N ASP A 185 6.46 0.95 28.79
CA ASP A 185 7.60 0.13 28.35
C ASP A 185 7.53 -1.33 28.81
N HIS A 186 6.80 -1.60 29.90
CA HIS A 186 6.56 -2.92 30.46
C HIS A 186 5.49 -3.75 29.71
N GLU A 187 4.63 -3.10 28.90
CA GLU A 187 3.65 -3.77 28.01
C GLU A 187 4.30 -4.19 26.67
N LEU A 188 5.57 -3.81 26.45
CA LEU A 188 6.33 -4.07 25.23
C LEU A 188 7.51 -5.00 25.53
N SER A 189 7.83 -5.91 24.61
CA SER A 189 9.10 -6.64 24.72
C SER A 189 10.28 -5.73 24.32
N ASP A 190 11.46 -5.97 24.87
CA ASP A 190 12.68 -5.18 24.58
C ASP A 190 12.96 -5.08 23.08
N GLN A 191 12.67 -6.13 22.31
CA GLN A 191 12.82 -6.13 20.86
C GLN A 191 11.86 -5.14 20.17
N HIS A 192 10.60 -5.04 20.62
CA HIS A 192 9.66 -4.05 20.09
C HIS A 192 10.03 -2.64 20.55
N ARG A 193 10.43 -2.45 21.83
CA ARG A 193 10.90 -1.15 22.34
C ARG A 193 12.10 -0.64 21.54
N SER A 194 13.10 -1.48 21.29
CA SER A 194 14.30 -1.14 20.49
C SER A 194 13.95 -0.77 19.05
N LYS A 195 13.16 -1.57 18.34
CA LYS A 195 12.76 -1.23 16.96
C LYS A 195 11.86 0.00 16.89
N TYR A 196 11.07 0.26 17.94
CA TYR A 196 10.26 1.46 18.02
C TYR A 196 11.09 2.72 18.28
N TYR A 197 12.13 2.62 19.13
CA TYR A 197 13.15 3.64 19.30
C TYR A 197 13.83 3.97 17.97
N ASP A 198 14.27 2.96 17.21
CA ASP A 198 14.87 3.16 15.88
C ASP A 198 13.92 3.91 14.91
N LEU A 199 12.62 3.61 14.94
CA LEU A 199 11.60 4.30 14.15
C LEU A 199 11.43 5.75 14.59
N CYS A 200 11.36 6.02 15.90
CA CYS A 200 11.29 7.38 16.45
C CYS A 200 12.55 8.20 16.07
N CYS A 201 13.73 7.59 16.20
CA CYS A 201 15.01 8.15 15.77
C CYS A 201 15.02 8.51 14.28
N SER A 202 14.47 7.63 13.42
CA SER A 202 14.39 7.89 11.97
C SER A 202 13.56 9.12 11.60
N GLN A 203 12.59 9.51 12.45
CA GLN A 203 11.73 10.67 12.26
C GLN A 203 12.10 11.85 13.18
N ASN A 204 13.10 11.69 14.05
CA ASN A 204 13.46 12.63 15.10
C ASN A 204 12.22 13.12 15.92
N SER A 205 11.33 12.20 16.27
CA SER A 205 10.10 12.47 17.04
C SER A 205 9.56 11.22 17.71
N PHE A 206 8.89 11.35 18.85
CA PHE A 206 8.09 10.26 19.40
C PHE A 206 6.86 10.06 18.51
N LEU A 207 6.68 8.86 17.95
CA LEU A 207 5.59 8.64 17.00
C LEU A 207 4.20 8.60 17.65
N HIS A 208 4.13 8.59 18.98
CA HIS A 208 2.91 8.52 19.80
C HIS A 208 2.48 9.86 20.43
N ASP A 209 3.21 10.97 20.22
CA ASP A 209 2.96 12.27 20.88
C ASP A 209 1.52 12.81 20.71
N HIS A 210 0.87 12.47 19.58
CA HIS A 210 -0.47 12.97 19.24
C HIS A 210 -1.56 11.90 19.37
N LEU A 211 -1.23 10.73 19.94
CA LEU A 211 -2.17 9.65 20.19
C LEU A 211 -3.31 10.16 21.10
N LEU A 212 -4.56 9.82 20.77
CA LEU A 212 -5.72 10.34 21.52
C LEU A 212 -5.64 9.96 23.02
N LYS A 213 -5.79 10.95 23.89
CA LYS A 213 -5.82 10.83 25.37
C LYS A 213 -6.95 9.96 25.94
N SER A 214 -7.83 9.45 25.08
CA SER A 214 -8.85 8.47 25.45
C SER A 214 -8.31 7.03 25.39
N ILE A 215 -7.25 6.78 24.62
CA ILE A 215 -6.66 5.47 24.36
C ILE A 215 -5.92 4.96 25.60
N ASN A 216 -6.30 3.78 26.08
CA ASN A 216 -5.63 3.19 27.23
C ASN A 216 -4.23 2.65 26.88
N CYS A 217 -3.34 2.63 27.87
CA CYS A 217 -1.95 2.18 27.77
C CYS A 217 -1.78 0.85 27.00
N LYS A 218 -2.65 -0.13 27.26
CA LYS A 218 -2.61 -1.45 26.62
C LYS A 218 -2.89 -1.39 25.11
N LEU A 219 -3.88 -0.59 24.69
CA LEU A 219 -4.13 -0.37 23.27
C LEU A 219 -3.01 0.44 22.61
N ALA A 220 -2.42 1.42 23.31
CA ALA A 220 -1.27 2.15 22.81
C ALA A 220 -0.04 1.24 22.59
N ALA A 221 0.24 0.33 23.52
CA ALA A 221 1.28 -0.67 23.38
C ALA A 221 1.04 -1.62 22.18
N GLU A 222 -0.21 -2.03 21.95
CA GLU A 222 -0.58 -2.82 20.76
C GLU A 222 -0.41 -2.02 19.46
N ILE A 223 -0.82 -0.74 19.42
CA ILE A 223 -0.62 0.15 18.26
C ILE A 223 0.88 0.31 17.95
N ILE A 224 1.72 0.49 18.96
CA ILE A 224 3.18 0.57 18.84
C ILE A 224 3.75 -0.75 18.29
N THR A 225 3.35 -1.87 18.88
CA THR A 225 3.79 -3.22 18.47
C THR A 225 3.42 -3.51 17.00
N GLN A 226 2.18 -3.23 16.60
CA GLN A 226 1.74 -3.39 15.22
C GLN A 226 2.42 -2.42 14.25
N THR A 227 2.71 -1.19 14.68
CA THR A 227 3.48 -0.21 13.89
C THR A 227 4.89 -0.73 13.59
N VAL A 228 5.58 -1.30 14.60
CA VAL A 228 6.88 -1.96 14.44
C VAL A 228 6.78 -3.16 13.49
N ASN A 229 5.78 -4.03 13.68
CA ASN A 229 5.61 -5.23 12.84
C ASN A 229 5.35 -4.87 11.37
N ILE A 230 4.54 -3.85 11.10
CA ILE A 230 4.29 -3.37 9.74
C ILE A 230 5.54 -2.71 9.15
N ALA A 231 6.28 -1.91 9.91
CA ALA A 231 7.53 -1.31 9.45
C ALA A 231 8.58 -2.37 9.05
N GLU A 232 8.70 -3.44 9.84
CA GLU A 232 9.56 -4.59 9.54
C GLU A 232 9.07 -5.37 8.31
N ALA A 233 7.76 -5.58 8.17
CA ALA A 233 7.19 -6.22 6.99
C ALA A 233 7.42 -5.38 5.71
N ILE A 234 7.29 -4.05 5.79
CA ILE A 234 7.65 -3.09 4.72
C ILE A 234 9.15 -3.15 4.41
N ARG A 235 10.01 -3.37 5.41
CA ARG A 235 11.47 -3.52 5.21
C ARG A 235 11.83 -4.85 4.56
N ALA A 236 11.07 -5.92 4.81
CA ALA A 236 11.30 -7.27 4.30
C ALA A 236 10.52 -7.61 3.00
N CYS A 237 9.57 -6.76 2.60
CA CYS A 237 8.74 -6.98 1.41
C CYS A 237 9.57 -7.00 0.10
N ASN A 238 9.03 -7.67 -0.92
CA ASN A 238 9.67 -7.80 -2.22
C ASN A 238 8.62 -7.93 -3.33
N LEU A 239 9.05 -8.18 -4.58
CA LEU A 239 8.17 -8.24 -5.76
C LEU A 239 7.15 -9.39 -5.74
N SER A 240 7.27 -10.39 -4.85
CA SER A 240 6.25 -11.44 -4.65
C SER A 240 5.25 -11.15 -3.53
N THR A 241 5.44 -10.08 -2.75
CA THR A 241 4.49 -9.65 -1.71
C THR A 241 3.16 -9.28 -2.36
N SER A 242 2.05 -9.83 -1.84
CA SER A 242 0.76 -9.72 -2.51
C SER A 242 0.15 -8.33 -2.37
N ARG A 243 -0.61 -7.88 -3.37
CA ARG A 243 -1.35 -6.61 -3.32
C ARG A 243 -2.26 -6.51 -2.09
N ALA A 244 -2.81 -7.64 -1.63
CA ALA A 244 -3.66 -7.70 -0.45
C ALA A 244 -2.89 -7.38 0.85
N ASP A 245 -1.61 -7.74 0.95
CA ASP A 245 -0.78 -7.43 2.12
C ASP A 245 -0.51 -5.92 2.21
N TYR A 246 -0.16 -5.28 1.08
CA TYR A 246 -0.04 -3.82 0.97
C TYR A 246 -1.32 -3.11 1.40
N GLU A 247 -2.48 -3.59 0.95
CA GLU A 247 -3.78 -3.03 1.34
C GLU A 247 -4.08 -3.20 2.85
N ILE A 248 -3.71 -4.33 3.45
CA ILE A 248 -3.88 -4.56 4.89
C ILE A 248 -2.99 -3.60 5.68
N TRP A 249 -1.72 -3.46 5.28
CA TRP A 249 -0.78 -2.54 5.92
C TRP A 249 -1.22 -1.08 5.80
N ASP A 250 -1.67 -0.60 4.63
CA ASP A 250 -2.15 0.79 4.51
C ASP A 250 -3.41 1.04 5.34
N LYS A 251 -4.38 0.10 5.34
CA LYS A 251 -5.61 0.24 6.13
C LYS A 251 -5.32 0.30 7.62
N THR A 252 -4.40 -0.53 8.12
CA THR A 252 -3.99 -0.53 9.53
C THR A 252 -3.22 0.74 9.90
N LEU A 253 -2.23 1.14 9.10
CA LEU A 253 -1.47 2.39 9.34
C LEU A 253 -2.37 3.63 9.26
N LYS A 254 -3.32 3.67 8.32
CA LYS A 254 -4.34 4.74 8.25
C LYS A 254 -5.23 4.75 9.49
N GLY A 255 -5.57 3.59 10.04
CA GLY A 255 -6.26 3.48 11.32
C GLY A 255 -5.46 4.09 12.47
N PHE A 256 -4.16 3.80 12.56
CA PHE A 256 -3.28 4.37 13.58
C PHE A 256 -3.07 5.89 13.40
N GLU A 257 -2.95 6.36 12.16
CA GLU A 257 -2.88 7.79 11.81
C GLU A 257 -4.14 8.55 12.24
N LEU A 258 -5.33 7.97 12.07
CA LEU A 258 -6.59 8.53 12.58
C LEU A 258 -6.66 8.57 14.11
N LEU A 259 -6.00 7.63 14.80
CA LEU A 259 -5.85 7.64 16.25
C LEU A 259 -4.77 8.63 16.75
N GLY A 260 -4.08 9.33 15.84
CA GLY A 260 -3.04 10.31 16.17
C GLY A 260 -1.60 9.80 16.14
N MET A 261 -1.36 8.56 15.70
CA MET A 261 -0.02 8.02 15.56
C MET A 261 0.69 8.61 14.32
N ASN A 262 1.90 9.12 14.48
CA ASN A 262 2.70 9.63 13.36
C ASN A 262 3.30 8.48 12.53
N VAL A 263 2.51 7.95 11.58
CA VAL A 263 2.92 6.86 10.67
C VAL A 263 2.84 7.23 9.18
N GLY A 264 2.61 8.51 8.85
CA GLY A 264 2.50 8.98 7.46
C GLY A 264 3.73 8.64 6.61
N PHE A 265 4.93 8.63 7.20
CA PHE A 265 6.17 8.23 6.52
C PHE A 265 6.19 6.75 6.11
N LEU A 266 5.64 5.84 6.93
CA LEU A 266 5.48 4.42 6.59
C LEU A 266 4.47 4.26 5.46
N ARG A 267 3.35 4.98 5.51
CA ARG A 267 2.33 4.99 4.44
C ARG A 267 2.90 5.52 3.11
N ALA A 268 3.70 6.59 3.15
CA ALA A 268 4.37 7.13 1.96
C ALA A 268 5.36 6.13 1.35
N ARG A 269 6.16 5.45 2.18
CA ARG A 269 7.09 4.39 1.75
C ARG A 269 6.34 3.18 1.17
N LEU A 270 5.27 2.75 1.83
CA LEU A 270 4.40 1.65 1.42
C LEU A 270 3.78 1.91 0.03
N ASN A 271 3.21 3.09 -0.18
CA ASN A 271 2.63 3.49 -1.46
C ASN A 271 3.67 3.52 -2.59
N ARG A 272 4.91 3.98 -2.32
CA ARG A 272 6.00 3.95 -3.30
C ARG A 272 6.46 2.52 -3.63
N LEU A 273 6.46 1.61 -2.66
CA LEU A 273 6.78 0.20 -2.90
C LEU A 273 5.67 -0.49 -3.70
N MET A 274 4.42 -0.21 -3.37
CA MET A 274 3.25 -0.69 -4.11
C MET A 274 3.25 -0.18 -5.55
N SER A 275 3.59 1.09 -5.77
CA SER A 275 3.73 1.64 -7.12
C SER A 275 4.85 0.91 -7.88
N LEU A 276 6.06 0.82 -7.33
CA LEU A 276 7.17 0.11 -7.98
C LEU A 276 6.90 -1.38 -8.26
N ALA A 277 6.18 -2.08 -7.38
CA ALA A 277 5.84 -3.49 -7.54
C ALA A 277 4.83 -3.73 -8.68
N PHE A 278 3.83 -2.85 -8.84
CA PHE A 278 2.72 -3.04 -9.77
C PHE A 278 2.76 -2.11 -11.01
N GLU A 279 3.62 -1.09 -11.04
CA GLU A 279 3.93 -0.28 -12.24
C GLU A 279 4.39 -1.17 -13.41
N SER A 280 5.01 -2.33 -13.14
CA SER A 280 5.41 -3.30 -14.16
C SER A 280 4.23 -3.97 -14.89
N GLU A 281 3.06 -4.06 -14.25
CA GLU A 281 1.85 -4.63 -14.87
C GLU A 281 1.12 -3.63 -15.78
N GLU A 282 1.18 -2.34 -15.46
CA GLU A 282 0.51 -1.26 -16.22
C GLU A 282 1.44 -0.43 -17.10
N SER A 283 2.77 -0.60 -17.01
CA SER A 283 3.74 0.16 -17.79
C SER A 283 3.61 -0.09 -19.30
N GLU A 284 3.55 1.01 -20.05
CA GLU A 284 3.63 1.03 -21.52
C GLU A 284 4.84 0.27 -22.08
N VAL A 285 5.93 0.11 -21.31
CA VAL A 285 7.09 -0.70 -21.70
C VAL A 285 6.75 -2.20 -21.67
N SER A 286 6.07 -2.67 -20.62
CA SER A 286 5.65 -4.07 -20.47
C SER A 286 4.63 -4.47 -21.54
N LYS A 287 3.69 -3.56 -21.82
CA LYS A 287 2.73 -3.69 -22.93
C LYS A 287 3.42 -3.76 -24.29
N ARG A 288 4.35 -2.84 -24.60
CA ARG A 288 5.12 -2.87 -25.86
C ARG A 288 5.99 -4.12 -25.99
N LEU A 289 6.59 -4.60 -24.89
CA LEU A 289 7.36 -5.84 -24.89
C LEU A 289 6.48 -7.03 -25.30
N ARG A 290 5.25 -7.11 -24.77
CA ARG A 290 4.27 -8.14 -25.14
C ARG A 290 3.78 -7.99 -26.59
N GLU A 291 3.55 -6.76 -27.06
CA GLU A 291 3.18 -6.47 -28.46
C GLU A 291 4.29 -6.91 -29.43
N VAL A 292 5.55 -6.53 -29.17
CA VAL A 292 6.73 -6.90 -29.97
C VAL A 292 6.98 -8.42 -29.94
N SER A 293 6.86 -9.07 -28.79
CA SER A 293 7.00 -10.54 -28.69
C SER A 293 5.90 -11.27 -29.49
N ALA A 294 4.66 -10.76 -29.47
CA ALA A 294 3.58 -11.30 -30.28
C ALA A 294 3.76 -11.02 -31.79
N GLU A 295 4.37 -9.89 -32.17
CA GLU A 295 4.76 -9.60 -33.56
C GLU A 295 5.86 -10.55 -34.06
N GLN A 296 6.89 -10.78 -33.24
CA GLN A 296 7.95 -11.74 -33.54
C GLN A 296 7.38 -13.15 -33.79
N ALA A 297 6.52 -13.64 -32.90
CA ALA A 297 5.90 -14.96 -33.05
C ALA A 297 5.06 -15.08 -34.34
N ARG A 298 4.40 -14.00 -34.79
CA ARG A 298 3.68 -13.98 -36.08
C ARG A 298 4.65 -14.02 -37.26
N ALA A 299 5.72 -13.24 -37.22
CA ALA A 299 6.73 -13.22 -38.28
C ALA A 299 7.45 -14.58 -38.43
N GLU A 300 7.72 -15.28 -37.31
CA GLU A 300 8.27 -16.64 -37.33
C GLU A 300 7.31 -17.67 -37.94
N GLU A 301 5.99 -17.54 -37.72
CA GLU A 301 4.98 -18.41 -38.34
C GLU A 301 4.87 -18.15 -39.86
N GLU A 302 4.88 -16.87 -40.28
CA GLU A 302 4.91 -16.51 -41.69
C GLU A 302 6.18 -17.02 -42.39
N MET A 303 7.34 -16.92 -41.73
CA MET A 303 8.62 -17.44 -42.22
C MET A 303 8.54 -18.96 -42.45
N ARG A 304 8.08 -19.73 -41.45
CA ARG A 304 7.88 -21.19 -41.57
C ARG A 304 6.88 -21.55 -42.67
N SER A 305 5.82 -20.74 -42.87
CA SER A 305 4.86 -20.90 -43.98
C SER A 305 5.51 -20.67 -45.36
N LEU A 306 6.39 -19.66 -45.48
CA LEU A 306 7.10 -19.35 -46.71
C LEU A 306 8.17 -20.41 -47.04
N GLU A 307 8.91 -20.90 -46.05
CA GLU A 307 9.86 -22.01 -46.21
C GLU A 307 9.17 -23.27 -46.75
N LEU A 308 8.00 -23.62 -46.20
CA LEU A 308 7.21 -24.76 -46.69
C LEU A 308 6.74 -24.57 -48.15
N LYS A 309 6.36 -23.35 -48.54
CA LYS A 309 6.00 -23.04 -49.94
C LYS A 309 7.21 -23.13 -50.87
N LEU A 310 8.38 -22.65 -50.43
CA LEU A 310 9.63 -22.72 -51.18
C LEU A 310 10.05 -24.18 -51.40
N LEU A 311 9.93 -25.04 -50.38
CA LEU A 311 10.19 -26.47 -50.49
C LEU A 311 9.31 -27.14 -51.56
N ARG A 312 8.00 -26.85 -51.56
CA ARG A 312 7.06 -27.35 -52.58
C ARG A 312 7.42 -26.86 -53.98
N LEU A 313 7.77 -25.58 -54.14
CA LEU A 313 8.21 -25.04 -55.44
C LEU A 313 9.46 -25.76 -55.96
N LYS A 314 10.44 -26.02 -55.08
CA LYS A 314 11.66 -26.75 -55.42
C LYS A 314 11.38 -28.19 -55.88
N GLU A 315 10.43 -28.88 -55.25
CA GLU A 315 9.94 -30.18 -55.69
C GLU A 315 9.24 -30.11 -57.06
N THR A 316 8.40 -29.08 -57.30
CA THR A 316 7.77 -28.91 -58.63
C THR A 316 8.76 -28.63 -59.74
N MET A 317 9.83 -27.87 -59.46
CA MET A 317 10.89 -27.57 -60.41
C MET A 317 11.65 -28.84 -60.81
N GLY A 318 12.12 -29.63 -59.84
CA GLY A 318 12.81 -30.90 -60.12
C GLY A 318 11.98 -31.92 -60.90
N ARG A 319 10.64 -31.92 -60.72
CA ARG A 319 9.72 -32.71 -61.56
C ARG A 319 9.68 -32.20 -63.00
N LEU A 320 9.58 -30.89 -63.21
CA LEU A 320 9.55 -30.28 -64.54
C LEU A 320 10.88 -30.47 -65.27
N ASP A 321 12.02 -30.33 -64.59
CA ASP A 321 13.35 -30.61 -65.15
C ASP A 321 13.45 -32.06 -65.64
N SER A 322 12.93 -33.01 -64.85
CA SER A 322 12.89 -34.44 -65.21
C SER A 322 11.97 -34.73 -66.41
N GLU A 323 10.85 -34.01 -66.52
CA GLU A 323 9.92 -34.11 -67.65
C GLU A 323 10.52 -33.51 -68.93
N LEU A 324 11.22 -32.38 -68.82
CA LEU A 324 11.89 -31.69 -69.92
C LEU A 324 12.98 -32.57 -70.53
N GLU A 325 13.87 -33.17 -69.73
CA GLU A 325 14.88 -34.09 -70.26
C GLU A 325 14.24 -35.36 -70.86
N SER A 326 13.14 -35.87 -70.31
CA SER A 326 12.39 -36.98 -70.92
C SER A 326 11.83 -36.63 -72.30
N LEU A 327 11.27 -35.42 -72.45
CA LEU A 327 10.73 -34.94 -73.74
C LEU A 327 11.84 -34.68 -74.76
N LYS A 328 12.96 -34.12 -74.32
CA LYS A 328 14.15 -33.88 -75.16
C LYS A 328 14.72 -35.17 -75.74
N VAL A 329 14.93 -36.20 -74.92
CA VAL A 329 15.38 -37.53 -75.39
C VAL A 329 14.38 -38.17 -76.37
N LYS A 330 13.07 -37.97 -76.16
CA LYS A 330 12.04 -38.42 -77.12
C LYS A 330 12.10 -37.66 -78.44
N ALA A 331 12.34 -36.35 -78.41
CA ALA A 331 12.47 -35.51 -79.60
C ALA A 331 13.73 -35.86 -80.40
N GLU A 332 14.89 -35.99 -79.75
CA GLU A 332 16.15 -36.44 -80.37
C GLU A 332 15.98 -37.82 -81.03
N LYS A 333 15.31 -38.76 -80.37
CA LYS A 333 15.00 -40.09 -80.94
C LYS A 333 14.01 -40.02 -82.11
N HIS A 334 13.06 -39.09 -82.10
CA HIS A 334 12.11 -38.90 -83.21
C HIS A 334 12.82 -38.30 -84.43
N GLU A 335 13.65 -37.28 -84.22
CA GLU A 335 14.47 -36.67 -85.26
C GLU A 335 15.37 -37.72 -85.92
N LEU A 336 16.07 -38.53 -85.14
CA LEU A 336 16.97 -39.57 -85.65
C LEU A 336 16.23 -40.60 -86.53
N LYS A 337 15.03 -41.03 -86.11
CA LYS A 337 14.15 -41.89 -86.94
C LYS A 337 13.66 -41.22 -88.22
N PHE A 338 13.31 -39.94 -88.15
CA PHE A 338 12.87 -39.18 -89.32
C PHE A 338 14.02 -39.06 -90.34
N GLN A 339 15.24 -38.82 -89.88
CA GLN A 339 16.44 -38.81 -90.72
C GLN A 339 16.76 -40.20 -91.30
N GLU A 340 16.57 -41.29 -90.55
CA GLU A 340 16.72 -42.66 -91.08
C GLU A 340 15.76 -42.91 -92.27
N GLU A 341 14.47 -42.61 -92.10
CA GLU A 341 13.45 -42.81 -93.14
C GLU A 341 13.66 -41.88 -94.35
N ALA A 342 13.97 -40.60 -94.11
CA ALA A 342 14.17 -39.61 -95.17
C ALA A 342 15.41 -39.88 -96.05
N ASN A 343 16.38 -40.65 -95.56
CA ASN A 343 17.58 -41.06 -96.29
C ASN A 343 17.50 -42.52 -96.82
N ALA A 344 16.36 -43.20 -96.69
CA ALA A 344 16.17 -44.55 -97.19
C ALA A 344 16.09 -44.58 -98.74
N PRO A 345 16.52 -45.69 -99.40
CA PRO A 345 16.31 -45.88 -100.84
C PRO A 345 14.83 -46.00 -101.21
N TRP A 346 14.46 -45.45 -102.38
CA TRP A 346 13.11 -45.47 -102.96
C TRP A 346 12.62 -46.85 -103.39
#